data_AF-A0A7C3UQE3-F1
#
_entry.id   AF-A0A7C3UQE3-F1
#
_cell.length_a   1.000
_cell.length_b   1.000
_cell.length_c   1.000
_cell.angle_alpha   90.00
_cell.angle_beta   90.00
_cell.angle_gamma   90.00
#
_symmetry.space_group_name_H-M   'P 1'
#
loop_
_entity.id
_entity.type
_entity.pdbx_description
1 polymer ?
#
loop_
_entity_poly.entity_id
_entity_poly.type
_entity_poly.pdbx_seq_one_letter_code
_entity_poly.pdbx_strand_id
1 'polypeptide(L)'
;TAIQIHENLLYKTAIADVEMIIVHPGENAKSKEDIEPMNKIAIDSISQLIGASEETGVKLAVENMPPGCPGCEIDHIVEILEKIDSLSLGVCFDSGHANIMNNLGDFIHTVSNSIINIHVHDNDGTYDMHLQPPYGVTDWRLFAESLRDIGFDDVITIESPPWTGASFKQMVREVTAVIENALEPDEWQSSNANIALRCLKCGHAILREKGKWFCNCNYTI
;
A
#
# COMPACT_ATOMS: atom_id res chain seq x y z
N THR A 1 -6.83 23.94 -14.66
CA THR A 1 -5.50 23.39 -14.33
C THR A 1 -5.69 22.07 -13.59
N ALA A 2 -4.64 21.29 -13.36
CA ALA A 2 -4.73 20.08 -12.55
C ALA A 2 -5.28 20.38 -11.13
N ILE A 3 -4.83 21.50 -10.54
CA ILE A 3 -5.34 22.01 -9.24
C ILE A 3 -6.85 22.16 -9.26
N GLN A 4 -7.40 22.91 -10.21
CA GLN A 4 -8.85 23.13 -10.28
C GLN A 4 -9.65 21.84 -10.45
N ILE A 5 -9.09 20.82 -11.11
CA ILE A 5 -9.75 19.51 -11.26
C ILE A 5 -9.80 18.81 -9.90
N HIS A 6 -8.71 18.80 -9.14
CA HIS A 6 -8.64 18.16 -7.83
C HIS A 6 -9.44 18.92 -6.77
N GLU A 7 -9.45 20.25 -6.78
CA GLU A 7 -10.37 21.04 -5.93
C GLU A 7 -11.82 20.66 -6.21
N ASN A 8 -12.23 20.64 -7.48
CA ASN A 8 -13.58 20.23 -7.84
C ASN A 8 -13.88 18.78 -7.46
N LEU A 9 -12.88 17.90 -7.44
CA LEU A 9 -13.04 16.53 -6.98
C LEU A 9 -13.31 16.51 -5.47
N LEU A 10 -12.53 17.23 -4.66
CA LEU A 10 -12.72 17.34 -3.21
C LEU A 10 -14.15 17.78 -2.85
N TYR A 11 -14.67 18.83 -3.50
CA TYR A 11 -16.04 19.27 -3.26
C TYR A 11 -17.09 18.22 -3.67
N LYS A 12 -16.87 17.50 -4.77
CA LYS A 12 -17.80 16.46 -5.23
C LYS A 12 -17.77 15.22 -4.34
N THR A 13 -16.59 14.82 -3.88
CA THR A 13 -16.42 13.66 -2.99
C THR A 13 -16.99 13.96 -1.61
N ALA A 14 -16.88 15.20 -1.13
CA ALA A 14 -17.54 15.63 0.11
C ALA A 14 -19.06 15.48 0.04
N ILE A 15 -19.69 15.85 -1.09
CA ILE A 15 -21.13 15.64 -1.31
C ILE A 15 -21.51 14.15 -1.29
N ALA A 16 -20.57 13.28 -1.68
CA ALA A 16 -20.74 11.83 -1.70
C ALA A 16 -20.34 11.16 -0.36
N ASP A 17 -20.07 11.92 0.69
CA ASP A 17 -19.67 11.42 2.01
C ASP A 17 -18.38 10.58 1.98
N VAL A 18 -17.45 10.95 1.09
CA VAL A 18 -16.12 10.35 1.00
C VAL A 18 -15.17 11.08 1.94
N GLU A 19 -14.47 10.35 2.80
CA GLU A 19 -13.61 10.93 3.83
C GLU A 19 -12.20 11.30 3.33
N MET A 20 -11.77 10.71 2.22
CA MET A 20 -10.39 10.83 1.74
C MET A 20 -10.30 10.58 0.24
N ILE A 21 -9.35 11.26 -0.42
CA ILE A 21 -8.88 10.89 -1.75
C ILE A 21 -7.37 10.62 -1.73
N ILE A 22 -6.95 9.65 -2.54
CA ILE A 22 -5.54 9.30 -2.73
C ILE A 22 -5.01 10.09 -3.93
N VAL A 23 -3.82 10.65 -3.78
CA VAL A 23 -3.17 11.50 -4.79
C VAL A 23 -1.76 11.00 -5.02
N HIS A 24 -1.44 10.70 -6.28
CA HIS A 24 -0.07 10.48 -6.70
C HIS A 24 0.63 11.84 -6.79
N PRO A 25 1.80 12.04 -6.16
CA PRO A 25 2.53 13.30 -6.18
C PRO A 25 3.06 13.67 -7.59
N GLY A 26 3.06 12.75 -8.54
CA GLY A 26 3.29 13.05 -9.94
C GLY A 26 3.32 11.82 -10.85
N GLU A 27 3.60 12.06 -12.12
CA GLU A 27 3.79 11.02 -13.13
C GLU A 27 5.27 10.59 -13.22
N ASN A 28 5.54 9.56 -14.03
CA ASN A 28 6.90 9.12 -14.35
C ASN A 28 7.75 10.27 -14.91
N ALA A 29 8.91 10.49 -14.30
CA ALA A 29 9.91 11.43 -14.79
C ALA A 29 10.53 10.92 -16.10
N LYS A 30 10.94 11.85 -16.98
CA LYS A 30 11.61 11.49 -18.24
C LYS A 30 13.07 11.10 -18.01
N SER A 31 13.69 11.68 -16.99
CA SER A 31 15.02 11.31 -16.51
C SER A 31 15.11 11.48 -15.00
N LYS A 32 16.18 10.95 -14.39
CA LYS A 32 16.40 11.06 -12.94
C LYS A 32 16.56 12.51 -12.49
N GLU A 33 17.12 13.36 -13.34
CA GLU A 33 17.34 14.78 -13.07
C GLU A 33 16.03 15.57 -12.98
N ASP A 34 14.95 15.06 -13.59
CA ASP A 34 13.63 15.70 -13.55
C ASP A 34 12.88 15.44 -12.23
N ILE A 35 13.26 14.40 -11.46
CA ILE A 35 12.55 13.99 -10.23
C ILE A 35 12.53 15.12 -9.20
N GLU A 36 13.68 15.73 -8.92
CA GLU A 36 13.80 16.80 -7.92
C GLU A 36 12.96 18.05 -8.27
N PRO A 37 13.02 18.61 -9.49
CA PRO A 37 12.08 19.63 -9.93
C PRO A 37 10.61 19.21 -9.80
N MET A 38 10.27 17.97 -10.15
CA MET A 38 8.91 17.46 -10.08
C MET A 38 8.40 17.33 -8.63
N ASN A 39 9.24 16.91 -7.68
CA ASN A 39 8.90 16.89 -6.26
C ASN A 39 8.55 18.27 -5.72
N LYS A 40 9.28 19.31 -6.14
CA LYS A 40 8.95 20.70 -5.76
C LYS A 40 7.61 21.14 -6.31
N ILE A 41 7.28 20.74 -7.54
CA ILE A 41 5.96 20.98 -8.14
C ILE A 41 4.88 20.21 -7.39
N ALA A 42 5.15 18.97 -6.97
CA ALA A 42 4.24 18.16 -6.17
C ALA A 42 3.88 18.86 -4.86
N ILE A 43 4.89 19.33 -4.12
CA ILE A 43 4.71 20.09 -2.87
C ILE A 43 3.85 21.34 -3.10
N ASP A 44 4.20 22.16 -4.11
CA ASP A 44 3.44 23.37 -4.44
C ASP A 44 1.99 23.06 -4.83
N SER A 45 1.79 21.99 -5.60
CA SER A 45 0.46 21.57 -6.06
C SER A 45 -0.40 21.04 -4.92
N ILE A 46 0.14 20.16 -4.08
CA ILE A 46 -0.57 19.61 -2.92
C ILE A 46 -0.88 20.74 -1.93
N SER A 47 0.08 21.65 -1.68
CA SER A 47 -0.11 22.80 -0.79
C SER A 47 -1.29 23.68 -1.21
N GLN A 48 -1.48 23.91 -2.51
CA GLN A 48 -2.63 24.65 -3.04
C GLN A 48 -3.96 23.93 -2.82
N LEU A 49 -3.98 22.61 -2.70
CA LEU A 49 -5.20 21.82 -2.48
C LEU A 49 -5.61 21.73 -1.01
N ILE A 50 -4.72 22.01 -0.07
CA ILE A 50 -4.98 21.84 1.37
C ILE A 50 -6.12 22.71 1.86
N GLY A 51 -6.25 23.95 1.38
CA GLY A 51 -7.37 24.81 1.78
C GLY A 51 -8.73 24.19 1.45
N ALA A 52 -8.87 23.58 0.27
CA ALA A 52 -10.10 22.88 -0.11
C ALA A 52 -10.29 21.57 0.68
N SER A 53 -9.20 20.87 0.99
CA SER A 53 -9.19 19.66 1.84
C SER A 53 -9.71 19.99 3.25
N GLU A 54 -9.23 21.08 3.86
CA GLU A 54 -9.67 21.58 5.17
C GLU A 54 -11.12 22.09 5.15
N GLU A 55 -11.52 22.82 4.11
CA GLU A 55 -12.88 23.35 3.98
C GLU A 55 -13.92 22.23 3.83
N THR A 56 -13.59 21.20 3.05
CA THR A 56 -14.51 20.07 2.77
C THR A 56 -14.47 18.99 3.84
N GLY A 57 -13.39 18.90 4.62
CA GLY A 57 -13.12 17.80 5.55
C GLY A 57 -12.63 16.51 4.87
N VAL A 58 -12.49 16.50 3.54
CA VAL A 58 -11.98 15.35 2.78
C VAL A 58 -10.47 15.38 2.80
N LYS A 59 -9.83 14.38 3.42
CA LYS A 59 -8.36 14.32 3.52
C LYS A 59 -7.68 14.00 2.18
N LEU A 60 -6.46 14.48 2.02
CA LEU A 60 -5.55 14.07 0.96
C LEU A 60 -4.58 13.01 1.51
N ALA A 61 -4.50 11.86 0.87
CA ALA A 61 -3.48 10.85 1.14
C ALA A 61 -2.47 10.82 -0.01
N VAL A 62 -1.23 11.24 0.24
CA VAL A 62 -0.15 11.18 -0.75
C VAL A 62 0.42 9.77 -0.77
N GLU A 63 0.48 9.15 -1.93
CA GLU A 63 1.02 7.79 -2.08
C GLU A 63 2.54 7.80 -2.26
N ASN A 64 3.24 6.84 -1.66
CA ASN A 64 4.63 6.55 -2.03
C ASN A 64 4.67 5.87 -3.39
N MET A 65 5.50 6.37 -4.30
CA MET A 65 5.47 5.96 -5.71
C MET A 65 6.58 4.97 -6.07
N PRO A 66 6.51 4.24 -7.20
CA PRO A 66 7.59 3.37 -7.65
C PRO A 66 8.80 4.19 -8.16
N PRO A 67 9.96 3.55 -8.38
CA PRO A 67 11.16 4.24 -8.86
C PRO A 67 10.92 5.08 -10.11
N GLY A 68 11.36 6.34 -10.08
CA GLY A 68 11.27 7.25 -11.23
C GLY A 68 10.08 8.22 -11.19
N CYS A 69 9.27 8.18 -10.13
CA CYS A 69 8.20 9.14 -9.87
C CYS A 69 8.58 10.09 -8.72
N PRO A 70 7.97 11.29 -8.65
CA PRO A 70 7.92 12.07 -7.41
C PRO A 70 7.40 11.21 -6.26
N GLY A 71 7.90 11.40 -5.04
CA GLY A 71 7.50 10.60 -3.88
C GLY A 71 7.97 9.13 -3.91
N CYS A 72 8.92 8.76 -4.78
CA CYS A 72 9.51 7.42 -4.74
C CYS A 72 10.48 7.23 -3.57
N GLU A 73 11.19 8.29 -3.18
CA GLU A 73 12.03 8.29 -1.98
C GLU A 73 11.22 8.72 -0.77
N ILE A 74 11.46 8.05 0.36
CA ILE A 74 10.82 8.36 1.64
C ILE A 74 11.03 9.82 2.06
N ASP A 75 12.22 10.35 1.81
CA ASP A 75 12.58 11.73 2.15
C ASP A 75 11.70 12.76 1.41
N HIS A 76 11.24 12.44 0.20
CA HIS A 76 10.32 13.32 -0.54
C HIS A 76 8.92 13.33 0.07
N ILE A 77 8.45 12.19 0.58
CA ILE A 77 7.18 12.11 1.30
C ILE A 77 7.27 12.86 2.63
N VAL A 78 8.36 12.68 3.37
CA VAL A 78 8.63 13.42 4.61
C VAL A 78 8.68 14.93 4.34
N GLU A 79 9.37 15.37 3.28
CA GLU A 79 9.45 16.79 2.91
C GLU A 79 8.07 17.38 2.57
N ILE A 80 7.20 16.61 1.91
CA ILE A 80 5.81 17.01 1.65
C ILE A 80 5.06 17.24 2.97
N LEU A 81 5.13 16.29 3.91
CA LEU A 81 4.46 16.39 5.21
C LEU A 81 4.99 17.56 6.05
N GLU A 82 6.30 17.76 6.09
CA GLU A 82 6.92 18.82 6.89
C GLU A 82 6.61 20.23 6.35
N LYS A 83 6.55 20.40 5.03
CA LYS A 83 6.22 21.69 4.40
C LYS A 83 4.73 22.00 4.43
N ILE A 84 3.90 20.98 4.53
CA ILE A 84 2.46 21.07 4.48
C ILE A 84 1.90 20.55 5.82
N ASP A 85 2.14 21.32 6.87
CA ASP A 85 1.71 21.03 8.24
C ASP A 85 0.19 21.20 8.40
N SER A 86 -0.58 20.19 7.96
CA SER A 86 -2.04 20.16 8.05
C SER A 86 -2.56 18.76 8.41
N LEU A 87 -3.55 18.70 9.29
CA LEU A 87 -4.24 17.46 9.66
C LEU A 87 -5.11 16.87 8.53
N SER A 88 -5.33 17.66 7.48
CA SER A 88 -6.05 17.22 6.27
C SER A 88 -5.12 16.58 5.23
N LEU A 89 -3.84 16.38 5.57
CA LEU A 89 -2.85 15.66 4.78
C LEU A 89 -2.36 14.42 5.53
N GLY A 90 -2.31 13.30 4.83
CA GLY A 90 -1.68 12.07 5.30
C GLY A 90 -1.03 11.30 4.16
N VAL A 91 -0.70 10.04 4.42
CA VAL A 91 -0.01 9.14 3.51
C VAL A 91 -0.89 7.94 3.19
N CYS A 92 -0.94 7.58 1.91
CA CYS A 92 -1.32 6.25 1.47
C CYS A 92 -0.04 5.42 1.35
N PHE A 93 0.10 4.39 2.18
CA PHE A 93 1.23 3.49 2.07
C PHE A 93 0.94 2.38 1.07
N ASP A 94 1.70 2.31 -0.02
CA ASP A 94 1.68 1.22 -0.99
C ASP A 94 2.81 0.22 -0.71
N SER A 95 2.43 -1.03 -0.39
CA SER A 95 3.36 -2.10 -0.06
C SER A 95 4.23 -2.54 -1.24
N GLY A 96 3.69 -2.53 -2.46
CA GLY A 96 4.40 -3.00 -3.63
C GLY A 96 5.46 -2.02 -4.09
N HIS A 97 5.16 -0.71 -4.08
CA HIS A 97 6.15 0.33 -4.32
C HIS A 97 7.28 0.26 -3.28
N ALA A 98 6.93 0.11 -2.00
CA ALA A 98 7.91 -0.02 -0.93
C ALA A 98 8.76 -1.30 -1.02
N ASN A 99 8.21 -2.39 -1.55
CA ASN A 99 8.97 -3.61 -1.83
C ASN A 99 10.01 -3.38 -2.94
N ILE A 100 9.66 -2.68 -4.02
CA ILE A 100 10.59 -2.35 -5.12
C ILE A 100 11.69 -1.39 -4.64
N MET A 101 11.33 -0.43 -3.77
CA MET A 101 12.28 0.50 -3.15
C MET A 101 13.10 -0.14 -2.01
N ASN A 102 12.79 -1.38 -1.62
CA ASN A 102 13.41 -2.11 -0.52
C ASN A 102 13.43 -1.31 0.80
N ASN A 103 12.32 -0.64 1.12
CA ASN A 103 12.17 0.23 2.29
C ASN A 103 10.89 -0.03 3.09
N LEU A 104 10.24 -1.19 2.92
CA LEU A 104 8.96 -1.56 3.54
C LEU A 104 8.83 -1.18 5.03
N GLY A 105 9.72 -1.70 5.88
CA GLY A 105 9.69 -1.43 7.32
C GLY A 105 10.06 0.02 7.65
N ASP A 106 11.18 0.50 7.10
CA ASP A 106 11.68 1.86 7.33
C ASP A 106 10.62 2.92 6.97
N PHE A 107 9.90 2.71 5.87
CA PHE A 107 8.83 3.58 5.42
C PHE A 107 7.69 3.64 6.43
N ILE A 108 7.12 2.47 6.79
CA ILE A 108 6.00 2.38 7.73
C ILE A 108 6.33 3.08 9.06
N HIS A 109 7.52 2.85 9.61
CA HIS A 109 7.90 3.44 10.89
C HIS A 109 8.14 4.95 10.81
N THR A 110 8.76 5.44 9.74
CA THR A 110 9.09 6.86 9.57
C THR A 110 7.85 7.73 9.45
N VAL A 111 6.85 7.29 8.67
CA VAL A 111 5.61 8.08 8.46
C VAL A 111 4.43 7.57 9.29
N SER A 112 4.66 6.71 10.27
CA SER A 112 3.64 6.00 11.07
C SER A 112 2.46 6.86 11.52
N ASN A 113 2.71 8.05 12.05
CA ASN A 113 1.66 8.96 12.53
C ASN A 113 0.82 9.62 11.42
N SER A 114 1.26 9.53 10.17
CA SER A 114 0.64 10.15 9.00
C SER A 114 -0.02 9.13 8.08
N ILE A 115 0.14 7.82 8.31
CA ILE A 115 -0.52 6.78 7.50
C ILE A 115 -2.01 6.83 7.80
N ILE A 116 -2.80 7.16 6.77
CA ILE A 116 -4.27 7.19 6.83
C ILE A 116 -4.92 6.18 5.87
N ASN A 117 -4.13 5.61 4.95
CA ASN A 117 -4.59 4.53 4.09
C ASN A 117 -3.43 3.59 3.74
N ILE A 118 -3.76 2.35 3.37
CA ILE A 118 -2.80 1.35 2.91
C ILE A 118 -3.33 0.65 1.67
N HIS A 119 -2.49 0.61 0.64
CA HIS A 119 -2.61 -0.24 -0.53
C HIS A 119 -1.72 -1.48 -0.36
N VAL A 120 -2.31 -2.66 -0.55
CA VAL A 120 -1.56 -3.92 -0.58
C VAL A 120 -1.64 -4.61 -1.92
N HIS A 121 -0.47 -4.84 -2.48
CA HIS A 121 -0.21 -5.76 -3.57
C HIS A 121 1.25 -6.24 -3.48
N ASP A 122 1.56 -7.24 -4.28
CA ASP A 122 2.85 -7.94 -4.26
C ASP A 122 3.52 -7.84 -5.63
N ASN A 123 4.83 -8.06 -5.66
CA ASN A 123 5.61 -8.10 -6.89
C ASN A 123 6.88 -8.92 -6.71
N ASP A 124 7.71 -9.01 -7.75
CA ASP A 124 8.97 -9.76 -7.74
C ASP A 124 10.18 -8.95 -7.26
N GLY A 125 9.95 -7.74 -6.74
CA GLY A 125 10.99 -6.79 -6.32
C GLY A 125 11.58 -5.95 -7.45
N THR A 126 11.09 -6.10 -8.69
CA THR A 126 11.67 -5.40 -9.86
C THR A 126 10.69 -4.47 -10.57
N TYR A 127 9.41 -4.82 -10.63
CA TYR A 127 8.37 -4.03 -11.28
C TYR A 127 7.09 -3.99 -10.48
N ASP A 128 6.29 -2.97 -10.72
CA ASP A 128 4.97 -2.81 -10.13
C ASP A 128 3.94 -3.74 -10.80
N MET A 129 3.90 -4.99 -10.33
CA MET A 129 3.15 -6.08 -10.98
C MET A 129 1.70 -6.21 -10.51
N HIS A 130 1.32 -5.55 -9.40
CA HIS A 130 0.00 -5.70 -8.77
C HIS A 130 -0.42 -7.17 -8.56
N LEU A 131 0.50 -8.02 -8.09
CA LEU A 131 0.15 -9.41 -7.76
C LEU A 131 -0.65 -9.46 -6.47
N GLN A 132 -1.53 -10.46 -6.36
CA GLN A 132 -2.18 -10.73 -5.09
C GLN A 132 -1.12 -11.11 -4.04
N PRO A 133 -1.18 -10.57 -2.81
CA PRO A 133 -0.42 -11.14 -1.70
C PRO A 133 -0.87 -12.59 -1.42
N PRO A 134 0.05 -13.52 -1.08
CA PRO A 134 1.51 -13.41 -0.99
C PRO A 134 2.19 -14.14 -2.17
N TYR A 135 1.89 -13.75 -3.41
CA TYR A 135 2.39 -14.44 -4.61
C TYR A 135 3.61 -13.77 -5.27
N GLY A 136 4.13 -12.70 -4.66
CA GLY A 136 5.43 -12.11 -4.99
C GLY A 136 6.49 -12.43 -3.95
N VAL A 137 7.33 -11.44 -3.63
CA VAL A 137 8.48 -11.56 -2.72
C VAL A 137 8.45 -10.60 -1.56
N THR A 138 7.38 -9.81 -1.40
CA THR A 138 7.24 -8.87 -0.28
C THR A 138 7.35 -9.58 1.07
N ASP A 139 8.12 -9.01 1.99
CA ASP A 139 8.22 -9.52 3.37
C ASP A 139 6.95 -9.18 4.17
N TRP A 140 5.92 -10.00 3.96
CA TRP A 140 4.62 -9.82 4.62
C TRP A 140 4.67 -10.03 6.13
N ARG A 141 5.70 -10.72 6.64
CA ARG A 141 5.91 -10.84 8.09
C ARG A 141 6.34 -9.48 8.64
N LEU A 142 7.37 -8.89 8.04
CA LEU A 142 7.83 -7.55 8.41
C LEU A 142 6.69 -6.53 8.30
N PHE A 143 5.94 -6.56 7.20
CA PHE A 143 4.76 -5.70 7.03
C PHE A 143 3.76 -5.83 8.20
N ALA A 144 3.34 -7.07 8.51
CA ALA A 144 2.37 -7.31 9.58
C ALA A 144 2.92 -6.97 10.97
N GLU A 145 4.21 -7.18 11.22
CA GLU A 145 4.89 -6.77 12.46
C GLU A 145 4.92 -5.24 12.57
N SER A 146 5.34 -4.53 11.53
CA SER A 146 5.37 -3.07 11.50
C SER A 146 4.00 -2.44 11.70
N LEU A 147 2.92 -2.99 11.09
CA LEU A 147 1.56 -2.51 11.32
C LEU A 147 1.09 -2.69 12.78
N ARG A 148 1.43 -3.82 13.41
CA ARG A 148 1.15 -4.05 14.83
C ARG A 148 1.91 -3.08 15.72
N ASP A 149 3.18 -2.82 15.39
CA ASP A 149 4.04 -1.93 16.18
C ASP A 149 3.54 -0.48 16.16
N ILE A 150 3.02 -0.01 15.02
CA ILE A 150 2.42 1.32 14.93
C ILE A 150 0.94 1.36 15.38
N GLY A 151 0.35 0.19 15.66
CA GLY A 151 -1.03 0.07 16.09
C GLY A 151 -2.06 0.45 15.03
N PHE A 152 -1.76 0.22 13.75
CA PHE A 152 -2.69 0.54 12.66
C PHE A 152 -3.92 -0.39 12.71
N ASP A 153 -5.12 0.19 12.75
CA ASP A 153 -6.40 -0.52 12.92
C ASP A 153 -7.48 -0.12 11.90
N ASP A 154 -7.09 0.52 10.80
CA ASP A 154 -7.98 1.00 9.74
C ASP A 154 -8.01 0.08 8.50
N VAL A 155 -8.74 0.48 7.46
CA VAL A 155 -8.98 -0.26 6.22
C VAL A 155 -7.70 -0.38 5.39
N ILE A 156 -7.50 -1.59 4.85
CA ILE A 156 -6.47 -1.92 3.88
C ILE A 156 -7.14 -2.26 2.54
N THR A 157 -6.70 -1.61 1.46
CA THR A 157 -7.19 -1.84 0.09
C THR A 157 -6.30 -2.86 -0.63
N ILE A 158 -6.90 -3.90 -1.20
CA ILE A 158 -6.17 -4.88 -2.02
C ILE A 158 -6.14 -4.40 -3.48
N GLU A 159 -4.97 -4.01 -3.96
CA GLU A 159 -4.77 -3.47 -5.32
C GLU A 159 -4.27 -4.53 -6.30
N SER A 160 -5.02 -5.62 -6.40
CA SER A 160 -4.67 -6.72 -7.30
C SER A 160 -5.90 -7.46 -7.78
N PRO A 161 -5.86 -8.05 -8.99
CA PRO A 161 -6.82 -9.08 -9.35
C PRO A 161 -6.59 -10.35 -8.51
N PRO A 162 -7.64 -11.14 -8.24
CA PRO A 162 -7.47 -12.43 -7.58
C PRO A 162 -6.47 -13.34 -8.31
N TRP A 163 -5.61 -14.00 -7.53
CA TRP A 163 -4.62 -14.95 -8.05
C TRP A 163 -5.30 -16.08 -8.84
N THR A 164 -4.73 -16.37 -10.01
CA THR A 164 -5.10 -17.51 -10.88
C THR A 164 -6.61 -17.72 -11.11
N GLY A 165 -7.38 -16.62 -11.17
CA GLY A 165 -8.81 -16.67 -11.44
C GLY A 165 -9.66 -17.07 -10.23
N ALA A 166 -9.12 -16.94 -9.02
CA ALA A 166 -9.88 -17.14 -7.81
C ALA A 166 -11.02 -16.11 -7.64
N SER A 167 -11.95 -16.42 -6.74
CA SER A 167 -12.98 -15.45 -6.36
C SER A 167 -12.38 -14.36 -5.45
N PHE A 168 -12.95 -13.15 -5.46
CA PHE A 168 -12.62 -12.09 -4.50
C PHE A 168 -12.74 -12.55 -3.03
N LYS A 169 -13.72 -13.40 -2.72
CA LYS A 169 -13.86 -13.98 -1.37
C LYS A 169 -12.63 -14.81 -0.97
N GLN A 170 -12.02 -15.51 -1.91
CA GLN A 170 -10.81 -16.28 -1.64
C GLN A 170 -9.59 -15.39 -1.47
N MET A 171 -9.46 -14.37 -2.33
CA MET A 171 -8.41 -13.35 -2.21
C MET A 171 -8.43 -12.70 -0.82
N VAL A 172 -9.60 -12.20 -0.37
CA VAL A 172 -9.73 -11.59 0.96
C VAL A 172 -9.29 -12.55 2.06
N ARG A 173 -9.71 -13.83 2.02
CA ARG A 173 -9.28 -14.82 3.03
C ARG A 173 -7.78 -15.04 3.05
N GLU A 174 -7.14 -15.09 1.89
CA GLU A 174 -5.69 -15.27 1.78
C GLU A 174 -4.93 -14.06 2.30
N VAL A 175 -5.29 -12.86 1.85
CA VAL A 175 -4.63 -11.63 2.27
C VAL A 175 -4.86 -11.38 3.76
N THR A 176 -6.07 -11.56 4.29
CA THR A 176 -6.35 -11.48 5.73
C THR A 176 -5.51 -12.48 6.52
N ALA A 177 -5.37 -13.72 6.05
CA ALA A 177 -4.54 -14.70 6.76
C ALA A 177 -3.05 -14.32 6.77
N VAL A 178 -2.56 -13.69 5.71
CA VAL A 178 -1.18 -13.18 5.65
C VAL A 178 -0.98 -12.03 6.64
N ILE A 179 -1.91 -11.09 6.71
CA ILE A 179 -1.81 -9.90 7.57
C ILE A 179 -2.08 -10.22 9.05
N GLU A 180 -3.20 -10.88 9.37
CA GLU A 180 -3.62 -11.14 10.76
C GLU A 180 -2.81 -12.25 11.42
N ASN A 181 -2.48 -13.31 10.68
CA ASN A 181 -1.85 -14.49 11.27
C ASN A 181 -0.36 -14.58 11.00
N ALA A 182 0.22 -13.65 10.20
CA ALA A 182 1.62 -13.70 9.75
C ALA A 182 2.14 -15.14 9.63
N LEU A 183 1.34 -16.02 9.00
CA LEU A 183 1.53 -17.48 8.98
C LEU A 183 2.25 -18.03 10.23
N GLU A 184 1.65 -18.07 11.44
CA GLU A 184 2.33 -18.61 12.63
C GLU A 184 3.05 -19.95 12.32
N PRO A 185 4.40 -19.92 12.25
CA PRO A 185 5.15 -21.04 11.76
C PRO A 185 6.01 -21.58 12.88
N ASP A 186 5.42 -22.41 13.71
CA ASP A 186 6.23 -23.27 14.57
C ASP A 186 7.17 -24.19 13.75
N GLU A 187 7.12 -24.15 12.40
CA GLU A 187 7.92 -24.92 11.45
C GLU A 187 8.64 -24.09 10.37
N TRP A 188 8.87 -22.78 10.53
CA TRP A 188 9.74 -22.06 9.58
C TRP A 188 11.20 -22.36 9.87
N GLN A 189 11.72 -23.42 9.24
CA GLN A 189 13.15 -23.67 9.21
C GLN A 189 13.86 -22.52 8.51
N SER A 190 14.73 -21.86 9.27
CA SER A 190 15.66 -20.82 8.87
C SER A 190 16.48 -21.22 7.64
N SER A 191 15.98 -20.94 6.45
CA SER A 191 16.77 -20.85 5.20
C SER A 191 15.99 -20.40 3.97
N ASN A 192 14.66 -20.33 3.98
CA ASN A 192 13.87 -19.82 2.85
C ASN A 192 12.59 -19.11 3.33
N ALA A 193 12.60 -17.78 3.36
CA ALA A 193 11.52 -16.95 3.89
C ALA A 193 10.18 -16.99 3.09
N ASN A 194 10.10 -17.76 2.00
CA ASN A 194 8.98 -17.70 1.05
C ASN A 194 8.24 -19.03 0.78
N ILE A 195 8.43 -20.07 1.61
CA ILE A 195 7.66 -21.32 1.43
C ILE A 195 6.34 -21.24 2.23
N ALA A 196 5.39 -20.46 1.73
CA ALA A 196 3.99 -20.77 1.98
C ALA A 196 3.71 -22.17 1.41
N LEU A 197 3.09 -23.07 2.17
CA LEU A 197 2.63 -24.34 1.61
C LEU A 197 1.72 -24.01 0.42
N ARG A 198 2.03 -24.47 -0.79
CA ARG A 198 1.21 -24.21 -1.98
C ARG A 198 0.40 -25.46 -2.30
N CYS A 199 -0.86 -25.28 -2.65
CA CYS A 199 -1.67 -26.37 -3.17
C CYS A 199 -1.11 -26.76 -4.55
N LEU A 200 -0.62 -27.99 -4.68
CA LEU A 200 -0.08 -28.50 -5.95
C LEU A 200 -1.12 -28.52 -7.09
N LYS A 201 -2.41 -28.37 -6.79
CA LYS A 201 -3.49 -28.36 -7.79
C LYS A 201 -3.82 -26.96 -8.30
N CYS A 202 -4.06 -25.99 -7.40
CA CYS A 202 -4.49 -24.66 -7.78
C CYS A 202 -3.41 -23.58 -7.64
N GLY A 203 -2.27 -23.91 -7.05
CA GLY A 203 -1.17 -22.97 -6.79
C GLY A 203 -1.42 -22.01 -5.63
N HIS A 204 -2.57 -22.08 -4.97
CA HIS A 204 -2.91 -21.19 -3.85
C HIS A 204 -2.09 -21.48 -2.59
N ALA A 205 -1.88 -20.45 -1.77
CA ALA A 205 -1.38 -20.64 -0.41
C ALA A 205 -2.34 -21.54 0.40
N ILE A 206 -1.79 -22.54 1.07
CA ILE A 206 -2.45 -23.38 2.07
C ILE A 206 -2.29 -22.64 3.38
N LEU A 207 -3.42 -22.32 3.99
CA LEU A 207 -3.48 -21.53 5.20
C LEU A 207 -3.76 -22.43 6.40
N ARG A 208 -3.31 -22.02 7.59
CA ARG A 208 -3.61 -22.70 8.84
C ARG A 208 -4.53 -21.82 9.67
N GLU A 209 -5.70 -22.33 10.02
CA GLU A 209 -6.64 -21.66 10.93
C GLU A 209 -7.04 -22.66 12.03
N LYS A 210 -6.94 -22.25 13.30
CA LYS A 210 -7.32 -23.07 14.47
C LYS A 210 -6.72 -24.49 14.44
N GLY A 211 -5.45 -24.58 14.04
CA GLY A 211 -4.70 -25.84 13.97
C GLY A 211 -5.01 -26.73 12.75
N LYS A 212 -5.89 -26.30 11.82
CA LYS A 212 -6.23 -27.05 10.60
C LYS A 212 -5.68 -26.35 9.36
N TRP A 213 -5.04 -27.14 8.49
CA TRP A 213 -4.62 -26.70 7.16
C TRP A 213 -5.80 -26.75 6.20
N PHE A 214 -5.98 -25.70 5.41
CA PHE A 214 -6.99 -25.68 4.37
C PHE A 214 -6.48 -24.98 3.12
N CYS A 215 -6.91 -25.52 1.98
CA CYS A 215 -6.88 -24.86 0.70
C CYS A 215 -8.34 -24.82 0.23
N ASN A 216 -8.89 -23.63 -0.03
CA ASN A 216 -10.29 -23.47 -0.38
C ASN A 216 -10.61 -23.84 -1.84
N CYS A 217 -9.79 -24.69 -2.47
CA CYS A 217 -10.15 -25.27 -3.75
C CYS A 217 -11.29 -26.26 -3.51
N ASN A 218 -12.29 -26.30 -4.41
CA ASN A 218 -13.50 -27.15 -4.30
C ASN A 218 -13.21 -28.68 -4.31
N TYR A 219 -11.95 -29.09 -4.15
CA TYR A 219 -11.55 -30.48 -4.11
C TYR A 219 -11.41 -30.91 -2.65
N THR A 220 -12.37 -31.73 -2.18
CA THR A 220 -12.16 -32.61 -1.03
C THR A 220 -10.96 -33.52 -1.28
N ILE A 221 -10.08 -33.62 -0.28
CA ILE A 221 -8.98 -34.59 -0.22
C ILE A 221 -9.56 -36.00 -0.17
#